data_AF-A0A7C7P4M1-F1
#
_entry.id   AF-A0A7C7P4M1-F1
#
_cell.length_a   1.000
_cell.length_b   1.000
_cell.length_c   1.000
_cell.angle_alpha   90.00
_cell.angle_beta   90.00
_cell.angle_gamma   90.00
#
_symmetry.space_group_name_H-M   'P 1'
#
loop_
_entity.id
_entity.type
_entity.pdbx_description
1 polymer ?
#
loop_
_entity_poly.entity_id
_entity_poly.type
_entity_poly.pdbx_seq_one_letter_code
_entity_poly.pdbx_strand_id
1 'polypeptide(L)'
;VVFTITLFLIFIFGVISLFIPLIIEQGNNLSLLDIDELQNNIENLYVEAISHFGLNSSDVESSLKDSKFMSNLNFGFIPNFLNAIISGFGSFSMGLFSVLFISFFFLKDSKLMSNGIITILPKKHEKKLRKSFVTIRDLLTRYFGGLLLQLLILFTIYSFVLFLFGIENAIIIATLCALLNIIPYIGPVISAALLILLSMSSNLGQSFSDVILPKTIYVMIGFIIAQLVDNFFSQPFIFSKSVKSHPLEIFLVIIIAGLLSGIVGLIVAIPVYTALKVIAKEFLSEYRIVNKLTEGLND
;
A
#
# COMPACT_ATOMS: atom_id res chain seq x y z
N VAL A 1 2.93 23.31 14.63
CA VAL A 1 3.75 22.16 15.09
C VAL A 1 2.96 21.34 16.09
N VAL A 2 2.74 21.82 17.33
CA VAL A 2 1.97 21.07 18.35
C VAL A 2 0.60 20.62 17.85
N PHE A 3 -0.23 21.52 17.34
CA PHE A 3 -1.54 21.18 16.77
C PHE A 3 -1.49 20.11 15.67
N THR A 4 -0.56 20.25 14.71
CA THR A 4 -0.37 19.31 13.60
C THR A 4 0.04 17.92 14.09
N ILE A 5 0.92 17.86 15.09
CA ILE A 5 1.37 16.62 15.71
C ILE A 5 0.24 15.99 16.54
N THR A 6 -0.53 16.78 17.27
CA THR A 6 -1.71 16.27 18.00
C THR A 6 -2.72 15.66 17.05
N LEU A 7 -3.05 16.33 15.94
CA LEU A 7 -3.99 15.83 14.94
C LEU A 7 -3.47 14.54 14.27
N PHE A 8 -2.17 14.47 14.01
CA PHE A 8 -1.55 13.28 13.43
C PHE A 8 -1.46 12.10 14.43
N LEU A 9 -1.19 12.37 15.71
CA LEU A 9 -1.23 11.36 16.78
C LEU A 9 -2.65 10.82 16.98
N ILE A 10 -3.67 11.69 16.91
CA ILE A 10 -5.08 11.27 16.94
C ILE A 10 -5.39 10.36 15.75
N PHE A 11 -4.94 10.71 14.54
CA PHE A 11 -5.12 9.88 13.35
C PHE A 11 -4.45 8.50 13.51
N ILE A 12 -3.19 8.47 13.92
CA ILE A 12 -2.43 7.23 14.17
C ILE A 12 -3.12 6.39 15.24
N PHE A 13 -3.51 7.01 16.35
CA PHE A 13 -4.23 6.33 17.44
C PHE A 13 -5.56 5.76 16.95
N GLY A 14 -6.31 6.51 16.13
CA GLY A 14 -7.55 6.04 15.51
C GLY A 14 -7.33 4.82 14.61
N VAL A 15 -6.28 4.84 13.78
CA VAL A 15 -5.90 3.70 12.94
C VAL A 15 -5.52 2.50 13.81
N ILE A 16 -4.63 2.67 14.78
CA ILE A 16 -4.23 1.60 15.71
C ILE A 16 -5.44 1.02 16.46
N SER A 17 -6.33 1.90 16.94
CA SER A 17 -7.54 1.50 17.67
C SER A 17 -8.56 0.76 16.79
N LEU A 18 -8.53 0.90 15.47
CA LEU A 18 -9.35 0.10 14.54
C LEU A 18 -8.82 -1.33 14.41
N PHE A 19 -7.49 -1.50 14.43
CA PHE A 19 -6.86 -2.82 14.25
C PHE A 19 -6.78 -3.64 15.54
N ILE A 20 -6.68 -3.02 16.72
CA ILE A 20 -6.64 -3.73 18.02
C ILE A 20 -7.86 -4.66 18.23
N PRO A 21 -9.12 -4.22 18.12
CA PRO A 21 -10.26 -5.09 18.34
C PRO A 21 -10.34 -6.19 17.29
N LEU A 22 -9.99 -5.91 16.02
CA LEU A 22 -9.91 -6.91 14.96
C LEU A 22 -8.91 -8.03 15.32
N ILE A 23 -7.73 -7.67 15.84
CA ILE A 23 -6.70 -8.63 16.25
C ILE A 23 -7.14 -9.43 17.48
N ILE A 24 -7.78 -8.80 18.47
CA ILE A 24 -8.28 -9.47 19.68
C ILE A 24 -9.41 -10.44 19.33
N GLU A 25 -10.38 -9.99 18.53
CA GLU A 25 -11.53 -10.80 18.13
C GLU A 25 -11.09 -12.00 17.27
N GLN A 26 -10.22 -11.77 16.28
CA GLN A 26 -9.64 -12.87 15.51
C GLN A 26 -8.76 -13.78 16.37
N GLY A 27 -7.97 -13.24 17.29
CA GLY A 27 -7.15 -14.03 18.22
C GLY A 27 -7.99 -14.92 19.13
N ASN A 28 -9.06 -14.39 19.70
CA ASN A 28 -9.99 -15.14 20.53
C ASN A 28 -10.72 -16.21 19.71
N ASN A 29 -11.26 -15.86 18.55
CA ASN A 29 -11.95 -16.79 17.66
C ASN A 29 -11.03 -17.93 17.21
N LEU A 30 -9.75 -17.65 16.93
CA LEU A 30 -8.77 -18.67 16.57
C LEU A 30 -8.30 -19.51 17.78
N SER A 31 -8.30 -18.96 18.99
CA SER A 31 -7.94 -19.70 20.22
C SER A 31 -9.06 -20.63 20.71
N LEU A 32 -10.31 -20.29 20.41
CA LEU A 32 -11.51 -21.06 20.74
C LEU A 32 -11.88 -22.05 19.64
N LEU A 33 -11.11 -22.08 18.56
CA LEU A 33 -11.41 -22.85 17.37
C LEU A 33 -11.15 -24.33 17.67
N ASP A 34 -12.23 -25.11 17.71
CA ASP A 34 -12.14 -26.56 17.85
C ASP A 34 -11.51 -27.13 16.58
N ILE A 35 -10.28 -27.64 16.75
CA ILE A 35 -9.45 -28.15 15.65
C ILE A 35 -10.15 -29.34 14.98
N ASP A 36 -10.92 -30.12 15.73
CA ASP A 36 -11.66 -31.27 15.21
C ASP A 36 -12.86 -30.81 14.36
N GLU A 37 -13.52 -29.71 14.74
CA GLU A 37 -14.63 -29.12 13.97
C GLU A 37 -14.14 -28.46 12.67
N LEU A 38 -13.00 -27.74 12.73
CA LEU A 38 -12.36 -27.15 11.54
C LEU A 38 -11.97 -28.23 10.54
N GLN A 39 -11.42 -29.35 11.02
CA GLN A 39 -11.05 -30.49 10.20
C GLN A 39 -12.27 -31.02 9.42
N ASN A 40 -13.39 -31.25 10.10
CA ASN A 40 -14.62 -31.72 9.47
C ASN A 40 -15.16 -30.72 8.43
N ASN A 41 -15.09 -29.41 8.72
CA ASN A 41 -15.55 -28.38 7.78
C ASN A 41 -14.69 -28.31 6.50
N ILE A 42 -13.37 -28.48 6.63
CA ILE A 42 -12.46 -28.54 5.48
C ILE A 42 -12.71 -29.80 4.64
N GLU A 43 -12.95 -30.96 5.27
CA GLU A 43 -13.31 -32.19 4.58
C GLU A 43 -14.61 -32.02 3.77
N ASN A 44 -15.64 -31.44 4.38
CA ASN A 44 -16.92 -31.19 3.72
C ASN A 44 -16.78 -30.23 2.53
N LEU A 45 -16.05 -29.12 2.70
CA LEU A 45 -15.79 -28.14 1.63
C LEU A 45 -15.05 -28.76 0.44
N TYR A 46 -14.08 -29.63 0.70
CA TYR A 46 -13.32 -30.29 -0.36
C TYR A 46 -14.18 -31.28 -1.15
N VAL A 47 -14.99 -32.09 -0.45
CA VAL A 47 -15.93 -33.03 -1.08
C VAL A 47 -16.98 -32.28 -1.93
N GLU A 48 -17.51 -31.18 -1.40
CA GLU A 48 -18.51 -30.36 -2.08
C GLU A 48 -17.93 -29.69 -3.34
N ALA A 49 -16.74 -29.08 -3.23
CA ALA A 49 -16.05 -28.46 -4.36
C ALA A 49 -15.77 -29.43 -5.51
N ILE A 50 -15.37 -30.66 -5.19
CA ILE A 50 -15.02 -31.67 -6.21
C ILE A 50 -16.27 -32.28 -6.85
N SER A 51 -17.31 -32.53 -6.06
CA SER A 51 -18.60 -32.98 -6.58
C SER A 51 -19.21 -31.96 -7.58
N HIS A 52 -18.97 -30.67 -7.34
CA HIS A 52 -19.41 -29.59 -8.22
C HIS A 52 -18.71 -29.60 -9.59
N PHE A 53 -17.45 -30.03 -9.66
CA PHE A 53 -16.69 -30.16 -10.92
C PHE A 53 -16.90 -31.51 -11.62
N GLY A 54 -17.87 -32.32 -11.17
CA GLY A 54 -18.25 -33.58 -11.83
C GLY A 54 -17.23 -34.71 -11.67
N LEU A 55 -16.34 -34.60 -10.69
CA LEU A 55 -15.39 -35.65 -10.32
C LEU A 55 -16.06 -36.62 -9.36
N ASN A 56 -15.86 -37.94 -9.55
CA ASN A 56 -16.49 -38.98 -8.74
C ASN A 56 -16.10 -38.82 -7.26
N SER A 57 -17.08 -38.52 -6.42
CA SER A 57 -16.88 -38.30 -4.97
C SER A 57 -16.33 -39.55 -4.25
N SER A 58 -16.60 -40.75 -4.76
CA SER A 58 -16.11 -42.03 -4.20
C SER A 58 -14.60 -42.26 -4.36
N ASP A 59 -14.02 -41.83 -5.49
CA ASP A 59 -12.59 -41.96 -5.77
C ASP A 59 -11.76 -40.90 -5.01
N VAL A 60 -12.43 -39.81 -4.64
CA VAL A 60 -11.86 -38.65 -3.97
C VAL A 60 -11.87 -38.84 -2.45
N GLU A 61 -12.96 -39.36 -1.89
CA GLU A 61 -13.03 -39.67 -0.46
C GLU A 61 -11.98 -40.74 -0.06
N SER A 62 -11.78 -41.74 -0.92
CA SER A 62 -10.73 -42.76 -0.75
C SER A 62 -9.33 -42.16 -0.90
N SER A 63 -9.09 -41.34 -1.93
CA SER A 63 -7.80 -40.66 -2.12
C SER A 63 -7.46 -39.68 -0.99
N LEU A 64 -8.43 -38.97 -0.41
CA LEU A 64 -8.25 -38.09 0.74
C LEU A 64 -7.85 -38.85 2.01
N LYS A 65 -8.60 -39.91 2.33
CA LYS A 65 -8.34 -40.77 3.49
C LYS A 65 -6.97 -41.47 3.37
N ASP A 66 -6.59 -41.89 2.16
CA ASP A 66 -5.30 -42.53 1.88
C ASP A 66 -4.13 -41.54 1.85
N SER A 67 -4.35 -40.30 1.38
CA SER A 67 -3.29 -39.29 1.23
C SER A 67 -2.71 -38.78 2.55
N LYS A 68 -3.32 -39.11 3.70
CA LYS A 68 -2.93 -38.59 5.03
C LYS A 68 -2.86 -37.06 5.08
N PHE A 69 -3.51 -36.37 4.13
CA PHE A 69 -3.48 -34.92 3.98
C PHE A 69 -3.86 -34.24 5.30
N MET A 70 -4.94 -34.72 5.91
CA MET A 70 -5.47 -34.18 7.16
C MET A 70 -4.59 -34.47 8.38
N SER A 71 -4.01 -35.68 8.47
CA SER A 71 -3.07 -36.03 9.55
C SER A 71 -1.71 -35.31 9.44
N ASN A 72 -1.39 -34.74 8.27
CA ASN A 72 -0.20 -33.92 8.05
C ASN A 72 -0.46 -32.41 8.22
N LEU A 73 -1.72 -31.99 8.42
CA LEU A 73 -2.03 -30.60 8.75
C LEU A 73 -1.61 -30.32 10.20
N ASN A 74 -0.42 -29.77 10.35
CA ASN A 74 0.07 -29.31 11.64
C ASN A 74 -0.63 -27.99 12.03
N PHE A 75 -1.68 -28.08 12.84
CA PHE A 75 -2.40 -26.92 13.40
C PHE A 75 -1.54 -26.02 14.31
N GLY A 76 -0.28 -26.40 14.60
CA GLY A 76 0.74 -25.50 15.13
C GLY A 76 1.00 -24.26 14.28
N PHE A 77 0.52 -24.21 13.03
CA PHE A 77 0.48 -22.98 12.23
C PHE A 77 -0.39 -21.89 12.87
N ILE A 78 -1.47 -22.24 13.61
CA ILE A 78 -2.40 -21.28 14.20
C ILE A 78 -1.71 -20.47 15.32
N PRO A 79 -1.10 -21.08 16.35
CA PRO A 79 -0.30 -20.34 17.32
C PRO A 79 0.84 -19.55 16.70
N ASN A 80 1.52 -20.11 15.68
CA ASN A 80 2.61 -19.42 14.99
C ASN A 80 2.13 -18.20 14.19
N PHE A 81 0.95 -18.29 13.55
CA PHE A 81 0.31 -17.20 12.84
C PHE A 81 -0.15 -16.10 13.81
N LEU A 82 -0.79 -16.47 14.92
CA LEU A 82 -1.16 -15.52 15.97
C LEU A 82 0.08 -14.83 16.57
N ASN A 83 1.14 -15.58 16.86
CA ASN A 83 2.41 -15.00 17.30
C ASN A 83 3.03 -14.09 16.24
N ALA A 84 2.94 -14.43 14.96
CA ALA A 84 3.42 -13.59 13.86
C ALA A 84 2.61 -12.29 13.74
N ILE A 85 1.29 -12.33 13.91
CA ILE A 85 0.43 -11.12 13.94
C ILE A 85 0.78 -10.25 15.13
N ILE A 86 0.86 -10.83 16.34
CA ILE A 86 1.15 -10.07 17.57
C ILE A 86 2.55 -9.44 17.51
N SER A 87 3.57 -10.22 17.13
CA SER A 87 4.94 -9.73 16.99
C SER A 87 5.10 -8.74 15.83
N GLY A 88 4.40 -8.97 14.72
CA GLY A 88 4.33 -8.05 13.59
C GLY A 88 3.71 -6.72 13.96
N PHE A 89 2.61 -6.74 14.71
CA PHE A 89 1.94 -5.53 15.20
C PHE A 89 2.79 -4.77 16.22
N GLY A 90 3.46 -5.47 17.14
CA GLY A 90 4.39 -4.86 18.09
C GLY A 90 5.56 -4.17 17.38
N SER A 91 6.18 -4.87 16.42
CA SER A 91 7.31 -4.33 15.64
C SER A 91 6.88 -3.16 14.76
N PHE A 92 5.71 -3.26 14.12
CA PHE A 92 5.12 -2.17 13.33
C PHE A 92 4.84 -0.94 14.20
N SER A 93 4.20 -1.13 15.36
CA SER A 93 3.87 -0.04 16.28
C SER A 93 5.11 0.65 16.81
N MET A 94 6.16 -0.12 17.17
CA MET A 94 7.44 0.43 17.61
C MET A 94 8.11 1.21 16.48
N GLY A 95 8.18 0.64 15.26
CA GLY A 95 8.75 1.30 14.10
C GLY A 95 8.01 2.59 13.75
N LEU A 96 6.67 2.56 13.77
CA LEU A 96 5.83 3.72 13.55
C LEU A 96 6.10 4.80 14.61
N PHE A 97 6.13 4.44 15.88
CA PHE A 97 6.47 5.36 16.97
C PHE A 97 7.86 5.98 16.78
N SER A 98 8.87 5.18 16.45
CA SER A 98 10.23 5.67 16.17
C SER A 98 10.25 6.67 15.01
N VAL A 99 9.58 6.36 13.89
CA VAL A 99 9.49 7.26 12.74
C VAL A 99 8.80 8.56 13.13
N LEU A 100 7.70 8.50 13.88
CA LEU A 100 6.98 9.68 14.37
C LEU A 100 7.84 10.54 15.29
N PHE A 101 8.52 9.90 16.24
CA PHE A 101 9.40 10.55 17.21
C PHE A 101 10.56 11.25 16.52
N ILE A 102 11.26 10.56 15.60
CA ILE A 102 12.36 11.14 14.83
C ILE A 102 11.86 12.30 13.95
N SER A 103 10.74 12.09 13.25
CA SER A 103 10.12 13.11 12.40
C SER A 103 9.73 14.36 13.19
N PHE A 104 9.23 14.19 14.42
CA PHE A 104 8.92 15.30 15.32
C PHE A 104 10.14 16.18 15.57
N PHE A 105 11.28 15.60 15.95
CA PHE A 105 12.50 16.35 16.20
C PHE A 105 13.06 16.98 14.93
N PHE A 106 13.00 16.26 13.79
CA PHE A 106 13.42 16.82 12.50
C PHE A 106 12.58 18.02 12.08
N LEU A 107 11.28 18.02 12.38
CA LEU A 107 10.41 19.16 12.10
C LEU A 107 10.62 20.32 13.08
N LYS A 108 10.70 20.00 14.39
CA LYS A 108 10.92 20.99 15.45
C LYS A 108 12.24 21.73 15.27
N ASP A 109 13.32 20.98 15.01
CA ASP A 109 14.69 21.49 14.93
C ASP A 109 15.17 21.58 13.47
N SER A 110 14.24 21.71 12.52
CA SER A 110 14.51 21.74 11.08
C SER A 110 15.56 22.78 10.66
N LYS A 111 15.55 23.97 11.27
CA LYS A 111 16.56 25.02 11.03
C LYS A 111 17.94 24.61 11.52
N LEU A 112 18.02 23.97 12.68
CA LEU A 112 19.28 23.53 13.28
C LEU A 112 19.90 22.40 12.45
N MET A 113 19.09 21.43 12.02
CA MET A 113 19.56 20.37 11.13
C MET A 113 20.00 20.89 9.76
N SER A 114 19.22 21.76 9.14
CA SER A 114 19.59 22.34 7.83
C SER A 114 20.89 23.14 7.92
N ASN A 115 21.05 23.97 8.95
CA ASN A 115 22.29 24.73 9.15
C ASN A 115 23.48 23.81 9.46
N GLY A 116 23.29 22.73 10.24
CA GLY A 116 24.33 21.75 10.52
C GLY A 116 24.89 21.11 9.25
N ILE A 117 24.03 20.70 8.32
CA ILE A 117 24.46 20.14 7.03
C ILE A 117 25.22 21.19 6.21
N ILE A 118 24.76 22.44 6.21
CA ILE A 118 25.41 23.53 5.46
C ILE A 118 26.81 23.83 6.00
N THR A 119 27.04 23.74 7.32
CA THR A 119 28.33 23.99 7.95
C THR A 119 29.41 22.95 7.57
N ILE A 120 29.02 21.74 7.17
CA ILE A 120 29.95 20.69 6.76
C ILE A 120 30.56 20.98 5.37
N LEU A 121 29.88 21.75 4.53
CA LEU A 121 30.32 22.02 3.16
C LEU A 121 31.08 23.36 3.01
N PRO A 122 32.00 23.47 2.04
CA PRO A 122 32.71 24.72 1.77
C PRO A 122 31.75 25.87 1.46
N LYS A 123 32.03 27.08 1.97
CA LYS A 123 31.19 28.29 1.80
C LYS A 123 30.79 28.58 0.34
N LYS A 124 31.62 28.19 -0.63
CA LYS A 124 31.34 28.32 -2.08
C LYS A 124 30.04 27.61 -2.51
N HIS A 125 29.66 26.53 -1.82
CA HIS A 125 28.49 25.71 -2.16
C HIS A 125 27.26 26.01 -1.30
N GLU A 126 27.36 26.86 -0.28
CA GLU A 126 26.28 27.15 0.67
C GLU A 126 25.01 27.65 -0.04
N LYS A 127 25.15 28.59 -0.98
CA LYS A 127 24.00 29.14 -1.73
C LYS A 127 23.29 28.06 -2.55
N LYS A 128 24.06 27.16 -3.17
CA LYS A 128 23.55 26.03 -3.96
C LYS A 128 22.79 25.04 -3.08
N LEU A 129 23.37 24.64 -1.95
CA LEU A 129 22.73 23.74 -0.96
C LEU A 129 21.41 24.31 -0.43
N ARG A 130 21.42 25.57 0.03
CA ARG A 130 20.21 26.22 0.56
C ARG A 130 19.10 26.23 -0.49
N LYS A 131 19.44 26.55 -1.74
CA LYS A 131 18.49 26.51 -2.85
C LYS A 131 17.97 25.09 -3.11
N SER A 132 18.85 24.08 -3.13
CA SER A 132 18.43 22.67 -3.27
C SER A 132 17.47 22.25 -2.16
N PHE A 133 17.75 22.55 -0.90
CA PHE A 133 16.86 22.21 0.22
C PHE A 133 15.47 22.82 0.09
N VAL A 134 15.40 24.11 -0.27
CA VAL A 134 14.11 24.81 -0.47
C VAL A 134 13.34 24.16 -1.63
N THR A 135 13.99 23.96 -2.77
CA THR A 135 13.35 23.35 -3.95
C THR A 135 12.88 21.93 -3.67
N ILE A 136 13.70 21.09 -3.03
CA ILE A 136 13.32 19.71 -2.67
C ILE A 136 12.10 19.74 -1.74
N ARG A 137 12.13 20.56 -0.69
CA ARG A 137 11.01 20.68 0.24
C ARG A 137 9.73 21.08 -0.47
N ASP A 138 9.78 22.07 -1.35
CA ASP A 138 8.60 22.59 -2.03
C ASP A 138 8.01 21.56 -3.02
N LEU A 139 8.86 20.83 -3.77
CA LEU A 139 8.44 19.74 -4.66
C LEU A 139 7.85 18.56 -3.87
N LEU A 140 8.51 18.12 -2.80
CA LEU A 140 8.02 17.02 -1.96
C LEU A 140 6.72 17.40 -1.24
N THR A 141 6.56 18.66 -0.81
CA THR A 141 5.30 19.14 -0.21
C THR A 141 4.14 19.02 -1.19
N ARG A 142 4.34 19.44 -2.44
CA ARG A 142 3.32 19.29 -3.49
C ARG A 142 3.06 17.82 -3.82
N TYR A 143 4.10 17.00 -3.89
CA TYR A 143 3.99 15.57 -4.16
C TYR A 143 3.17 14.85 -3.09
N PHE A 144 3.54 14.97 -1.81
CA PHE A 144 2.81 14.31 -0.72
C PHE A 144 1.40 14.87 -0.55
N GLY A 145 1.19 16.18 -0.76
CA GLY A 145 -0.14 16.78 -0.76
C GLY A 145 -1.04 16.22 -1.86
N GLY A 146 -0.50 16.09 -3.08
CA GLY A 146 -1.20 15.45 -4.20
C GLY A 146 -1.45 13.97 -3.95
N LEU A 147 -0.50 13.24 -3.38
CA LEU A 147 -0.63 11.83 -3.04
C LEU A 147 -1.77 11.61 -2.04
N LEU A 148 -1.85 12.41 -0.97
CA LEU A 148 -2.95 12.34 0.00
C LEU A 148 -4.31 12.59 -0.67
N LEU A 149 -4.39 13.59 -1.56
CA LEU A 149 -5.61 13.87 -2.31
C LEU A 149 -6.00 12.68 -3.21
N GLN A 150 -5.04 12.09 -3.91
CA GLN A 150 -5.25 10.90 -4.73
C GLN A 150 -5.79 9.74 -3.91
N LEU A 151 -5.18 9.44 -2.75
CA LEU A 151 -5.62 8.37 -1.87
C LEU A 151 -7.06 8.59 -1.39
N LEU A 152 -7.43 9.83 -1.04
CA LEU A 152 -8.79 10.17 -0.63
C LEU A 152 -9.81 10.02 -1.77
N ILE A 153 -9.46 10.47 -2.99
CA ILE A 153 -10.32 10.32 -4.18
C ILE A 153 -10.55 8.83 -4.46
N LEU A 154 -9.48 8.03 -4.54
CA LEU A 154 -9.57 6.60 -4.82
C LEU A 154 -10.33 5.85 -3.72
N PHE A 155 -10.04 6.15 -2.44
CA PHE A 155 -10.77 5.58 -1.31
C PHE A 155 -12.27 5.85 -1.41
N THR A 156 -12.65 7.08 -1.74
CA THR A 156 -14.07 7.47 -1.87
C THR A 156 -14.75 6.72 -3.01
N ILE A 157 -14.12 6.67 -4.18
CA ILE A 157 -14.69 5.99 -5.35
C ILE A 157 -14.79 4.48 -5.10
N TYR A 158 -13.73 3.84 -4.59
CA TYR A 158 -13.74 2.41 -4.29
C TYR A 158 -14.76 2.05 -3.22
N SER A 159 -14.84 2.83 -2.13
CA SER A 159 -15.85 2.60 -1.09
C SER A 159 -17.26 2.69 -1.67
N PHE A 160 -17.53 3.72 -2.47
CA PHE A 160 -18.83 3.91 -3.11
C PHE A 160 -19.20 2.73 -4.03
N VAL A 161 -18.28 2.31 -4.91
CA VAL A 161 -18.49 1.18 -5.82
C VAL A 161 -18.77 -0.10 -5.03
N LEU A 162 -17.94 -0.41 -4.02
CA LEU A 162 -18.10 -1.63 -3.24
C LEU A 162 -19.39 -1.64 -2.42
N PHE A 163 -19.80 -0.50 -1.86
CA PHE A 163 -21.10 -0.38 -1.19
C PHE A 163 -22.28 -0.54 -2.13
N LEU A 164 -22.21 0.04 -3.33
CA LEU A 164 -23.26 -0.05 -4.33
C LEU A 164 -23.57 -1.51 -4.73
N PHE A 165 -22.54 -2.36 -4.79
CA PHE A 165 -22.68 -3.78 -5.13
C PHE A 165 -22.79 -4.72 -3.91
N GLY A 166 -22.88 -4.15 -2.70
CA GLY A 166 -23.06 -4.91 -1.46
C GLY A 166 -21.89 -5.84 -1.15
N ILE A 167 -20.65 -5.41 -1.40
CA ILE A 167 -19.44 -6.15 -1.06
C ILE A 167 -19.16 -5.97 0.44
N GLU A 168 -19.06 -7.08 1.17
CA GLU A 168 -18.70 -7.05 2.59
C GLU A 168 -17.32 -6.43 2.80
N ASN A 169 -17.12 -5.78 3.95
CA ASN A 169 -15.87 -5.12 4.30
C ASN A 169 -15.41 -4.04 3.29
N ALA A 170 -16.35 -3.42 2.56
CA ALA A 170 -16.09 -2.40 1.53
C ALA A 170 -15.08 -1.33 1.96
N ILE A 171 -15.19 -0.77 3.17
CA ILE A 171 -14.29 0.28 3.69
C ILE A 171 -12.85 -0.23 3.83
N ILE A 172 -12.68 -1.45 4.35
CA ILE A 172 -11.37 -2.06 4.57
C ILE A 172 -10.71 -2.32 3.22
N ILE A 173 -11.44 -2.94 2.29
CA ILE A 173 -10.96 -3.25 0.95
C ILE A 173 -10.60 -1.95 0.20
N ALA A 174 -11.47 -0.94 0.24
CA ALA A 174 -11.23 0.35 -0.39
C ALA A 174 -10.00 1.07 0.18
N THR A 175 -9.81 1.03 1.50
CA THR A 175 -8.65 1.62 2.17
C THR A 175 -7.37 0.93 1.72
N LEU A 176 -7.35 -0.40 1.72
CA LEU A 176 -6.19 -1.17 1.30
C LEU A 176 -5.85 -0.91 -0.18
N CYS A 177 -6.85 -0.93 -1.06
CA CYS A 177 -6.66 -0.65 -2.49
C CYS A 177 -6.20 0.79 -2.74
N ALA A 178 -6.73 1.76 -2.00
CA ALA A 178 -6.26 3.15 -2.08
C ALA A 178 -4.80 3.25 -1.63
N LEU A 179 -4.44 2.69 -0.47
CA LEU A 179 -3.06 2.72 0.06
C LEU A 179 -2.05 2.07 -0.90
N LEU A 180 -2.41 1.00 -1.60
CA LEU A 180 -1.52 0.38 -2.60
C LEU A 180 -1.19 1.33 -3.75
N ASN A 181 -2.10 2.25 -4.12
CA ASN A 181 -1.85 3.25 -5.16
C ASN A 181 -0.78 4.29 -4.76
N ILE A 182 -0.23 4.24 -3.53
CA ILE A 182 0.99 4.97 -3.18
C ILE A 182 2.14 4.62 -4.14
N ILE A 183 2.22 3.36 -4.60
CA ILE A 183 3.23 2.90 -5.55
C ILE A 183 2.69 3.06 -6.97
N PRO A 184 3.20 4.00 -7.79
CA PRO A 184 2.68 4.22 -9.13
C PRO A 184 2.87 3.00 -10.02
N TYR A 185 1.92 2.78 -10.94
CA TYR A 185 1.85 1.65 -11.89
C TYR A 185 1.67 0.27 -11.25
N ILE A 186 2.39 -0.04 -10.17
CA ILE A 186 2.31 -1.32 -9.47
C ILE A 186 1.07 -1.38 -8.57
N GLY A 187 0.79 -0.30 -7.84
CA GLY A 187 -0.37 -0.17 -6.96
C GLY A 187 -1.70 -0.51 -7.64
N PRO A 188 -2.05 0.14 -8.76
CA PRO A 188 -3.24 -0.19 -9.55
C PRO A 188 -3.35 -1.68 -9.92
N VAL A 189 -2.23 -2.31 -10.32
CA VAL A 189 -2.22 -3.73 -10.73
C VAL A 189 -2.53 -4.64 -9.54
N ILE A 190 -1.90 -4.38 -8.38
CA ILE A 190 -2.16 -5.16 -7.17
C ILE A 190 -3.60 -4.91 -6.68
N SER A 191 -4.08 -3.66 -6.70
CA SER A 191 -5.45 -3.32 -6.32
C SER A 191 -6.49 -3.99 -7.22
N ALA A 192 -6.24 -4.11 -8.52
CA ALA A 192 -7.13 -4.84 -9.44
C ALA A 192 -7.23 -6.31 -9.05
N ALA A 193 -6.09 -6.97 -8.80
CA ALA A 193 -6.06 -8.36 -8.37
C ALA A 193 -6.80 -8.56 -7.04
N LEU A 194 -6.59 -7.67 -6.06
CA LEU A 194 -7.28 -7.73 -4.77
C LEU A 194 -8.77 -7.47 -4.88
N LEU A 195 -9.21 -6.51 -5.69
CA LEU A 195 -10.64 -6.26 -5.89
C LEU A 195 -11.35 -7.46 -6.52
N ILE A 196 -10.72 -8.13 -7.48
CA ILE A 196 -11.24 -9.37 -8.05
C ILE A 196 -11.37 -10.43 -6.96
N LEU A 197 -10.27 -10.73 -6.26
CA LEU A 197 -10.24 -11.79 -5.23
C LEU A 197 -11.26 -11.54 -4.11
N LEU A 198 -11.29 -10.32 -3.57
CA LEU A 198 -12.10 -9.98 -2.41
C LEU A 198 -13.59 -9.77 -2.78
N SER A 199 -13.89 -9.23 -3.97
CA SER A 199 -15.26 -9.18 -4.49
C SER A 199 -15.84 -10.58 -4.66
N MET A 200 -15.06 -11.50 -5.24
CA MET A 200 -15.50 -12.88 -5.45
C MET A 200 -15.67 -13.62 -4.12
N SER A 201 -14.69 -13.47 -3.21
CA SER A 201 -14.71 -14.07 -1.88
C SER A 201 -15.91 -13.60 -1.04
N SER A 202 -16.31 -12.33 -1.14
CA SER A 202 -17.44 -11.81 -0.34
C SER A 202 -18.80 -12.41 -0.69
N ASN A 203 -18.91 -13.16 -1.79
CA ASN A 203 -20.15 -13.80 -2.23
C ASN A 203 -20.01 -15.34 -2.30
N LEU A 204 -19.07 -15.91 -1.53
CA LEU A 204 -18.92 -17.35 -1.36
C LEU A 204 -20.26 -17.97 -0.91
N GLY A 205 -20.66 -19.08 -1.55
CA GLY A 205 -21.95 -19.74 -1.31
C GLY A 205 -23.10 -19.28 -2.23
N GLN A 206 -22.90 -18.29 -3.10
CA GLN A 206 -23.88 -17.90 -4.12
C GLN A 206 -23.54 -18.45 -5.52
N SER A 207 -24.52 -18.43 -6.44
CA SER A 207 -24.31 -18.85 -7.83
C SER A 207 -23.20 -18.04 -8.50
N PHE A 208 -22.19 -18.75 -9.03
CA PHE A 208 -21.05 -18.12 -9.69
C PHE A 208 -21.49 -17.30 -10.91
N SER A 209 -22.32 -17.87 -11.77
CA SER A 209 -22.76 -17.27 -13.03
C SER A 209 -23.74 -16.12 -12.83
N ASP A 210 -24.65 -16.25 -11.86
CA ASP A 210 -25.74 -15.29 -11.68
C ASP A 210 -25.37 -14.14 -10.75
N VAL A 211 -24.42 -14.35 -9.82
CA VAL A 211 -24.08 -13.36 -8.80
C VAL A 211 -22.60 -12.98 -8.80
N ILE A 212 -21.70 -13.95 -8.60
CA ILE A 212 -20.28 -13.68 -8.34
C ILE A 212 -19.63 -12.98 -9.53
N LEU A 213 -19.82 -13.54 -10.73
CA LEU A 213 -19.22 -13.03 -11.96
C LEU A 213 -19.79 -11.65 -12.35
N PRO A 214 -21.12 -11.42 -12.42
CA PRO A 214 -21.68 -10.10 -12.72
C PRO A 214 -21.25 -9.02 -11.72
N LYS A 215 -21.32 -9.29 -10.41
CA LYS A 215 -20.89 -8.32 -9.38
C LYS A 215 -19.42 -7.96 -9.53
N THR A 216 -18.56 -8.95 -9.74
CA THR A 216 -17.12 -8.70 -9.91
C THR A 216 -16.83 -7.88 -11.17
N ILE A 217 -17.54 -8.15 -12.27
CA ILE A 217 -17.46 -7.33 -13.48
C ILE A 217 -17.87 -5.88 -13.18
N TYR A 218 -18.97 -5.66 -12.47
CA TYR A 218 -19.42 -4.31 -12.14
C TYR A 218 -18.45 -3.57 -11.20
N VAL A 219 -17.88 -4.25 -10.22
CA VAL A 219 -16.80 -3.71 -9.38
C VAL A 219 -15.59 -3.33 -10.24
N MET A 220 -15.21 -4.17 -11.20
CA MET A 220 -14.09 -3.89 -12.10
C MET A 220 -14.36 -2.73 -13.06
N ILE A 221 -15.60 -2.53 -13.51
CA ILE A 221 -16.00 -1.33 -14.25
C ILE A 221 -15.81 -0.09 -13.37
N GLY A 222 -16.27 -0.14 -12.11
CA GLY A 222 -16.04 0.92 -11.14
C GLY A 222 -14.56 1.19 -10.88
N PHE A 223 -13.74 0.14 -10.81
CA PHE A 223 -12.28 0.26 -10.71
C PHE A 223 -11.67 0.97 -11.92
N ILE A 224 -12.07 0.60 -13.14
CA ILE A 224 -11.60 1.24 -14.37
C ILE A 224 -11.96 2.73 -14.36
N ILE A 225 -13.20 3.08 -13.97
CA ILE A 225 -13.62 4.48 -13.84
C ILE A 225 -12.73 5.23 -12.83
N ALA A 226 -12.47 4.63 -11.66
CA ALA A 226 -11.58 5.22 -10.65
C ALA A 226 -10.16 5.46 -11.21
N GLN A 227 -9.62 4.50 -11.96
CA GLN A 227 -8.30 4.60 -12.58
C GLN A 227 -8.26 5.63 -13.72
N LEU A 228 -9.36 5.82 -14.46
CA LEU A 228 -9.47 6.92 -15.43
C LEU A 228 -9.44 8.26 -14.70
N VAL A 229 -10.19 8.41 -13.61
CA VAL A 229 -10.15 9.62 -12.78
C VAL A 229 -8.73 9.86 -12.26
N ASP A 230 -8.05 8.81 -11.80
CA ASP A 230 -6.67 8.90 -11.35
C ASP A 230 -5.72 9.39 -12.45
N ASN A 231 -5.74 8.73 -13.61
CA ASN A 231 -4.86 9.00 -14.73
C ASN A 231 -5.07 10.40 -15.34
N PHE A 232 -6.31 10.90 -15.38
CA PHE A 232 -6.63 12.19 -16.00
C PHE A 232 -6.62 13.38 -15.02
N PHE A 233 -6.84 13.16 -13.72
CA PHE A 233 -6.93 14.25 -12.74
C PHE A 233 -5.81 14.18 -11.69
N SER A 234 -5.71 13.07 -10.97
CA SER A 234 -4.74 12.92 -9.86
C SER A 234 -3.30 12.95 -10.35
N GLN A 235 -2.96 12.12 -11.34
CA GLN A 235 -1.58 11.97 -11.82
C GLN A 235 -1.01 13.25 -12.45
N PRO A 236 -1.73 14.01 -13.30
CA PRO A 236 -1.22 15.29 -13.79
C PRO A 236 -1.00 16.30 -12.66
N PHE A 237 -1.89 16.32 -11.66
CA PHE A 237 -1.72 17.21 -10.50
C PHE A 237 -0.48 16.84 -9.67
N ILE A 238 -0.23 15.54 -9.47
CA ILE A 238 0.90 15.04 -8.69
C ILE A 238 2.20 15.14 -9.48
N PHE A 239 2.32 14.45 -10.62
CA PHE A 239 3.60 14.24 -11.27
C PHE A 239 4.03 15.42 -12.14
N SER A 240 3.10 16.05 -12.86
CA SER A 240 3.43 17.18 -13.74
C SER A 240 3.83 18.43 -12.94
N LYS A 241 3.14 18.72 -11.83
CA LYS A 241 3.42 19.92 -11.01
C LYS A 241 4.44 19.70 -9.89
N SER A 242 4.66 18.46 -9.45
CA SER A 242 5.50 18.19 -8.27
C SER A 242 6.84 17.53 -8.59
N VAL A 243 6.92 16.60 -9.55
CA VAL A 243 8.19 15.90 -9.86
C VAL A 243 8.82 16.43 -11.15
N LYS A 244 8.01 17.01 -12.04
CA LYS A 244 8.46 17.61 -13.31
C LYS A 244 9.35 16.67 -14.12
N SER A 245 8.89 15.42 -14.21
CA SER A 245 9.57 14.32 -14.87
C SER A 245 8.65 13.62 -15.84
N HIS A 246 9.25 13.06 -16.88
CA HIS A 246 8.53 12.25 -17.85
C HIS A 246 8.04 10.94 -17.16
N PRO A 247 6.82 10.43 -17.46
CA PRO A 247 6.31 9.18 -16.90
C PRO A 247 7.29 8.00 -17.02
N LEU A 248 7.98 7.90 -18.16
CA LEU A 248 9.02 6.88 -18.38
C LEU A 248 10.18 6.98 -17.38
N GLU A 249 10.62 8.18 -16.99
CA GLU A 249 11.66 8.35 -15.98
C GLU A 249 11.20 7.79 -14.63
N ILE A 250 9.98 8.12 -14.23
CA ILE A 250 9.38 7.65 -12.98
C ILE A 250 9.27 6.12 -12.98
N PHE A 251 8.79 5.55 -14.08
CA PHE A 251 8.69 4.11 -14.24
C PHE A 251 10.05 3.39 -14.09
N LEU A 252 11.10 3.89 -14.77
CA LEU A 252 12.44 3.31 -14.66
C LEU A 252 13.01 3.42 -13.25
N VAL A 253 12.83 4.58 -12.60
CA VAL A 253 13.28 4.81 -11.22
C VAL A 253 12.60 3.85 -10.25
N ILE A 254 11.29 3.62 -10.39
CA ILE A 254 10.53 2.68 -9.56
C ILE A 254 11.07 1.26 -9.73
N ILE A 255 11.31 0.81 -10.97
CA ILE A 255 11.88 -0.52 -11.23
C ILE A 255 13.26 -0.65 -10.57
N ILE A 256 14.15 0.32 -10.77
CA ILE A 256 15.50 0.28 -10.21
C ILE A 256 15.43 0.24 -8.69
N ALA A 257 14.63 1.11 -8.06
CA ALA A 257 14.50 1.14 -6.61
C ALA A 257 13.87 -0.15 -6.05
N GLY A 258 12.86 -0.69 -6.75
CA GLY A 258 12.24 -1.96 -6.40
C GLY A 258 13.21 -3.14 -6.47
N LEU A 259 14.09 -3.18 -7.46
CA LEU A 259 15.14 -4.20 -7.56
C LEU A 259 16.20 -4.06 -6.46
N LEU A 260 16.55 -2.84 -6.06
CA LEU A 260 17.59 -2.58 -5.05
C LEU A 260 17.12 -2.79 -3.61
N SER A 261 15.86 -2.49 -3.30
CA SER A 261 15.37 -2.43 -1.91
C SER A 261 13.94 -2.95 -1.74
N GLY A 262 13.41 -3.68 -2.73
CA GLY A 262 12.08 -4.28 -2.67
C GLY A 262 10.97 -3.24 -2.49
N ILE A 263 9.98 -3.58 -1.67
CA ILE A 263 8.80 -2.73 -1.38
C ILE A 263 9.21 -1.36 -0.82
N VAL A 264 10.22 -1.32 0.05
CA VAL A 264 10.71 -0.06 0.62
C VAL A 264 11.23 0.84 -0.49
N GLY A 265 12.00 0.27 -1.43
CA GLY A 265 12.51 0.97 -2.60
C GLY A 265 11.40 1.56 -3.48
N LEU A 266 10.34 0.78 -3.74
CA LEU A 266 9.19 1.23 -4.53
C LEU A 266 8.50 2.47 -3.93
N ILE A 267 8.37 2.53 -2.60
CA ILE A 267 7.71 3.63 -1.89
C ILE A 267 8.59 4.89 -1.88
N VAL A 268 9.90 4.75 -1.64
CA VAL A 268 10.81 5.91 -1.51
C VAL A 268 11.41 6.37 -2.84
N ALA A 269 11.14 5.65 -3.93
CA ALA A 269 11.68 5.90 -5.27
C ALA A 269 11.54 7.37 -5.71
N ILE A 270 10.31 7.90 -5.69
CA ILE A 270 10.02 9.24 -6.18
C ILE A 270 10.64 10.34 -5.29
N PRO A 271 10.49 10.30 -3.95
CA PRO A 271 11.13 11.30 -3.09
C PRO A 271 12.66 11.36 -3.25
N VAL A 272 13.31 10.18 -3.29
CA VAL A 272 14.77 10.09 -3.45
C VAL A 272 15.19 10.61 -4.82
N TYR A 273 14.51 10.19 -5.88
CA TYR A 273 14.79 10.66 -7.23
C TYR A 273 14.59 12.18 -7.37
N THR A 274 13.53 12.74 -6.80
CA THR A 274 13.29 14.19 -6.77
C THR A 274 14.44 14.92 -6.10
N ALA A 275 14.91 14.42 -4.96
CA ALA A 275 16.04 15.01 -4.24
C ALA A 275 17.34 14.95 -5.07
N LEU A 276 17.65 13.79 -5.63
CA LEU A 276 18.83 13.60 -6.49
C LEU A 276 18.79 14.49 -7.73
N LYS A 277 17.63 14.60 -8.38
CA LYS A 277 17.43 15.43 -9.58
C LYS A 277 17.69 16.92 -9.28
N VAL A 278 17.21 17.42 -8.14
CA VAL A 278 17.45 18.82 -7.73
C VAL A 278 18.91 19.06 -7.35
N ILE A 279 19.55 18.12 -6.65
CA ILE A 279 20.98 18.23 -6.31
C ILE A 279 21.82 18.21 -7.59
N ALA A 280 21.56 17.27 -8.49
CA ALA A 280 22.25 17.18 -9.78
C ALA A 280 22.11 18.48 -10.58
N LYS A 281 20.91 19.05 -10.63
CA LYS A 281 20.69 20.35 -11.29
C LYS A 281 21.60 21.46 -10.74
N GLU A 282 21.69 21.61 -9.42
CA GLU A 282 22.38 22.77 -8.85
C GLU A 282 23.92 22.59 -8.84
N PHE A 283 24.40 21.34 -8.78
CA PHE A 283 25.82 21.02 -8.68
C PHE A 283 26.46 20.59 -10.00
N LEU A 284 25.71 19.97 -10.90
CA LEU A 284 26.21 19.32 -12.12
C LEU A 284 25.55 19.89 -13.40
N SER A 285 25.02 21.11 -13.36
CA SER A 285 24.38 21.78 -14.52
C SER A 285 25.29 21.94 -15.74
N GLU A 286 26.61 21.84 -15.56
CA GLU A 286 27.61 21.88 -16.63
C GLU A 286 27.53 20.69 -17.60
N TYR A 287 26.96 19.56 -17.16
CA TYR A 287 26.78 18.38 -18.00
C TYR A 287 25.47 18.48 -18.80
N ARG A 288 25.56 18.36 -20.14
CA ARG A 288 24.40 18.45 -21.04
C ARG A 288 23.28 17.46 -20.70
N ILE A 289 23.63 16.25 -20.24
CA ILE A 289 22.66 15.20 -19.85
C ILE A 289 21.84 15.66 -18.65
N VAL A 290 22.50 16.18 -17.61
CA VAL A 290 21.84 16.70 -16.40
C VAL A 290 20.93 17.86 -16.75
N ASN A 291 21.39 18.78 -17.61
CA ASN A 291 20.59 19.94 -18.01
C ASN A 291 19.30 19.52 -18.74
N LYS A 292 19.36 18.54 -19.65
CA LYS A 292 18.16 17.98 -20.32
C LYS A 292 17.20 17.30 -19.35
N LEU A 293 17.70 16.46 -18.44
CA LEU A 293 16.86 15.73 -17.48
C LEU A 293 16.24 16.65 -16.41
N THR A 294 16.82 17.84 -16.20
CA THR A 294 16.40 18.80 -15.17
C THR A 294 15.70 20.04 -15.71
N GLU A 295 15.47 20.10 -17.03
CA GLU A 295 14.90 21.26 -17.73
C GLU A 295 13.54 21.69 -17.15
N GLY A 296 12.66 20.73 -16.88
CA GLY A 296 11.34 21.01 -16.29
C GLY A 296 11.40 21.73 -14.92
N LEU A 297 12.50 21.61 -14.17
CA LEU A 297 12.66 22.31 -12.88
C LEU A 297 12.90 23.82 -13.02
N ASN A 298 13.01 24.38 -14.23
CA ASN A 298 13.23 25.82 -14.46
C ASN A 298 11.94 26.66 -14.40
N ASP A 299 10.79 26.02 -14.63
CA ASP A 299 9.45 26.62 -14.52
C ASP A 299 8.90 26.55 -13.08
#